data_AF-A0A4Q4J885-F1
#
_entry.id   AF-A0A4Q4J885-F1
#
_cell.length_a   1.000
_cell.length_b   1.000
_cell.length_c   1.000
_cell.angle_alpha   90.00
_cell.angle_beta   90.00
_cell.angle_gamma   90.00
#
_symmetry.space_group_name_H-M   'P 1'
#
loop_
_entity.id
_entity.type
_entity.pdbx_description
1 polymer ?
#
loop_
_entity_poly.entity_id
_entity_poly.type
_entity_poly.pdbx_seq_one_letter_code
_entity_poly.pdbx_strand_id
1 'polypeptide(L)'
;MAWDLRRALLKKGEFESARLIDFEFRERARTMKLLAPRVSAALEPQALAGEIALGDDESILRRLLDRFPDLEEAALRRDYAECRAQARKELIAELGDPTPYRLG
;
A
#
# COMPACT_ATOMS: atom_id res chain seq x y z
N MET A 1 -38.17 -20.80 -3.40
CA MET A 1 -36.70 -20.68 -3.20
C MET A 1 -36.48 -19.85 -1.95
N ALA A 2 -36.05 -20.47 -0.84
CA ALA A 2 -35.68 -19.71 0.36
C ALA A 2 -34.33 -19.03 0.11
N TRP A 3 -34.29 -17.70 0.19
CA TRP A 3 -33.07 -16.93 0.04
C TRP A 3 -32.19 -17.15 1.29
N ASP A 4 -31.06 -17.84 1.12
CA ASP A 4 -30.12 -18.06 2.22
C ASP A 4 -29.30 -16.78 2.47
N LEU A 5 -29.89 -15.90 3.29
CA LEU A 5 -29.29 -14.64 3.70
C LEU A 5 -27.92 -14.85 4.37
N ARG A 6 -27.74 -15.95 5.12
CA ARG A 6 -26.49 -16.24 5.82
C ARG A 6 -25.37 -16.51 4.83
N ARG A 7 -25.60 -17.37 3.84
CA ARG A 7 -24.62 -17.67 2.78
C ARG A 7 -24.31 -16.42 1.94
N ALA A 8 -25.31 -15.59 1.65
CA ALA A 8 -25.11 -14.34 0.93
C ALA A 8 -24.24 -13.33 1.71
N LEU A 9 -24.45 -13.20 3.03
CA LEU A 9 -23.66 -12.32 3.90
C LEU A 9 -22.21 -12.80 4.05
N LEU A 10 -21.97 -14.10 4.19
CA LEU A 10 -20.62 -14.66 4.26
C LEU A 10 -19.83 -14.39 2.98
N LYS A 11 -20.42 -14.67 1.82
CA LYS A 11 -19.79 -14.43 0.51
C LYS A 11 -19.45 -12.94 0.30
N LYS A 12 -20.32 -12.04 0.76
CA LYS A 12 -20.05 -10.60 0.74
C LYS A 12 -18.86 -10.23 1.63
N GLY A 13 -18.78 -10.80 2.83
CA GLY A 13 -17.68 -10.57 3.76
C GLY A 13 -16.33 -11.03 3.19
N GLU A 14 -16.28 -12.20 2.55
CA GLU A 14 -15.08 -12.70 1.86
C GLU A 14 -14.64 -11.76 0.73
N PHE A 15 -15.59 -11.29 -0.08
CA PHE A 15 -15.31 -10.36 -1.18
C PHE A 15 -14.76 -9.02 -0.70
N GLU A 16 -15.38 -8.40 0.32
CA GLU A 16 -14.88 -7.14 0.88
C GLU A 16 -13.50 -7.31 1.52
N SER A 17 -13.24 -8.43 2.20
CA SER A 17 -11.92 -8.71 2.79
C SER A 17 -10.85 -8.83 1.70
N ALA A 18 -11.14 -9.55 0.61
CA ALA A 18 -10.23 -9.66 -0.52
C ALA A 18 -9.97 -8.31 -1.20
N ARG A 19 -11.02 -7.48 -1.36
CA ARG A 19 -10.91 -6.13 -1.93
C ARG A 19 -10.02 -5.22 -1.09
N LEU A 20 -10.15 -5.27 0.24
CA LEU A 20 -9.32 -4.48 1.15
C LEU A 20 -7.85 -4.90 1.12
N ILE A 21 -7.59 -6.21 1.13
CA ILE A 21 -6.23 -6.75 1.05
C ILE A 21 -5.57 -6.39 -0.29
N ASP A 22 -6.29 -6.52 -1.40
CA ASP A 22 -5.79 -6.12 -2.73
C ASP A 22 -5.49 -4.61 -2.78
N PHE A 23 -6.38 -3.78 -2.23
CA PHE A 23 -6.15 -2.34 -2.18
C PHE A 23 -4.91 -1.99 -1.35
N GLU A 24 -4.76 -2.57 -0.15
CA GLU A 24 -3.60 -2.35 0.70
C GLU A 24 -2.30 -2.76 0.00
N PHE A 25 -2.28 -3.93 -0.64
CA PHE A 25 -1.12 -4.40 -1.39
C PHE A 25 -0.75 -3.44 -2.51
N ARG A 26 -1.74 -2.96 -3.28
CA ARG A 26 -1.52 -1.97 -4.35
C ARG A 26 -1.04 -0.63 -3.81
N GLU A 27 -1.59 -0.18 -2.67
CA GLU A 27 -1.17 1.07 -2.00
C GLU A 27 0.30 0.98 -1.60
N ARG A 28 0.71 -0.11 -0.95
CA ARG A 28 2.10 -0.36 -0.58
C ARG A 28 3.01 -0.39 -1.80
N ALA A 29 2.69 -1.21 -2.81
CA ALA A 29 3.50 -1.34 -4.02
C ALA A 29 3.67 0.00 -4.76
N ARG A 30 2.59 0.79 -4.88
CA ARG A 30 2.63 2.10 -5.54
C ARG A 30 3.40 3.14 -4.72
N THR A 31 3.25 3.14 -3.39
CA THR A 31 4.02 3.98 -2.48
C THR A 31 5.52 3.75 -2.68
N MET A 32 5.96 2.49 -2.70
CA MET A 32 7.37 2.14 -2.92
C MET A 32 7.88 2.58 -4.29
N LYS A 33 7.08 2.44 -5.36
CA LYS A 33 7.46 2.94 -6.69
C LYS A 33 7.66 4.45 -6.72
N LEU A 34 6.79 5.20 -6.04
CA LEU A 34 6.89 6.67 -5.96
C LEU A 34 8.05 7.14 -5.08
N LEU A 35 8.37 6.37 -4.03
CA LEU A 35 9.45 6.69 -3.09
C LEU A 35 10.85 6.46 -3.70
N ALA A 36 11.03 5.40 -4.49
CA ALA A 36 12.32 5.02 -5.05
C ALA A 36 13.13 6.18 -5.66
N PRO A 37 12.58 6.99 -6.59
CA PRO A 37 13.34 8.10 -7.19
C PRO A 37 13.62 9.26 -6.22
N ARG A 38 12.90 9.36 -5.09
CA ARG A 38 13.16 10.36 -4.04
C ARG A 38 14.33 9.95 -3.15
N VAL A 39 14.54 8.65 -2.97
CA VAL A 39 15.65 8.10 -2.18
C VAL A 39 16.95 8.12 -2.98
N SER A 40 16.91 7.65 -4.24
CA SER A 40 18.08 7.65 -5.10
C SER A 40 17.69 7.52 -6.57
N ALA A 41 18.37 8.27 -7.43
CA ALA A 41 18.21 8.15 -8.88
C ALA A 41 18.67 6.78 -9.42
N ALA A 42 19.51 6.05 -8.67
CA ALA A 42 19.97 4.71 -9.05
C ALA A 42 19.05 3.58 -8.53
N LEU A 43 18.00 3.92 -7.76
CA LEU A 43 17.08 2.93 -7.20
C LEU A 43 15.88 2.72 -8.12
N GLU A 44 15.81 1.52 -8.71
CA GLU A 44 14.71 1.16 -9.60
C GLU A 44 13.37 1.04 -8.85
N PRO A 45 12.30 1.73 -9.29
CA PRO A 45 10.98 1.70 -8.66
C PRO A 45 10.41 0.29 -8.46
N GLN A 46 10.58 -0.58 -9.46
CA GLN A 46 10.10 -1.96 -9.42
C GLN A 46 10.87 -2.80 -8.41
N ALA A 47 12.18 -2.55 -8.25
CA ALA A 47 13.01 -3.25 -7.28
C ALA A 47 12.56 -2.92 -5.86
N LEU A 48 12.35 -1.63 -5.54
CA LEU A 48 11.86 -1.24 -4.22
C LEU A 48 10.43 -1.74 -3.97
N ALA A 49 9.57 -1.75 -4.98
CA ALA A 49 8.24 -2.33 -4.84
C ALA A 49 8.27 -3.85 -4.57
N GLY A 50 9.27 -4.57 -5.08
CA GLY A 50 9.45 -5.99 -4.81
C GLY A 50 9.76 -6.30 -3.34
N GLU A 51 10.39 -5.37 -2.61
CA GLU A 51 10.75 -5.53 -1.20
C GLU A 51 9.53 -5.73 -0.27
N ILE A 52 8.32 -5.32 -0.70
CA ILE A 52 7.08 -5.52 0.08
C ILE A 52 6.76 -7.00 0.30
N ALA A 53 7.29 -7.89 -0.54
CA ALA A 53 7.15 -9.33 -0.38
C ALA A 53 8.08 -9.89 0.72
N LEU A 54 9.12 -9.14 1.09
CA LEU A 54 10.14 -9.56 2.04
C LEU A 54 9.91 -9.00 3.46
N GLY A 55 9.04 -8.00 3.62
CA GLY A 55 8.76 -7.42 4.94
C GLY A 55 7.71 -6.33 4.94
N ASP A 56 7.44 -5.83 6.14
CA ASP A 56 6.63 -4.64 6.35
C ASP A 56 7.36 -3.36 5.91
N ASP A 57 6.62 -2.26 5.81
CA ASP A 57 7.15 -0.99 5.32
C ASP A 57 8.26 -0.44 6.23
N GLU A 58 8.15 -0.60 7.56
CA GLU A 58 9.16 -0.11 8.49
C GLU A 58 10.51 -0.84 8.32
N SER A 59 10.48 -2.16 8.11
CA SER A 59 11.67 -2.95 7.81
C SER A 59 12.32 -2.51 6.50
N ILE A 60 11.52 -2.17 5.49
CA ILE A 60 12.02 -1.66 4.20
C ILE A 60 12.67 -0.28 4.39
N LEU A 61 12.02 0.62 5.11
CA LEU A 61 12.58 1.96 5.40
C LEU A 61 13.89 1.86 6.18
N ARG A 62 13.99 0.95 7.15
CA ARG A 62 15.24 0.70 7.89
C ARG A 62 16.37 0.23 6.95
N ARG A 63 16.08 -0.73 6.06
CA ARG A 63 17.06 -1.20 5.06
C ARG A 63 17.51 -0.10 4.11
N LEU A 64 16.63 0.85 3.78
CA LEU A 64 17.01 2.01 2.97
C LEU A 64 17.99 2.93 3.72
N LEU A 65 17.77 3.20 5.01
CA LEU A 65 18.70 3.98 5.83
C LEU A 65 20.05 3.30 5.96
N ASP A 66 20.08 1.98 6.09
CA ASP A 66 21.34 1.21 6.15
C ASP A 66 22.08 1.24 4.81
N ARG A 67 21.35 1.25 3.68
CA ARG A 67 21.91 1.22 2.32
C ARG A 67 22.37 2.60 1.83
N PHE A 68 21.73 3.66 2.28
CA PHE A 68 21.97 5.04 1.86
C PHE A 68 22.34 5.90 3.08
N PRO A 69 23.62 5.96 3.48
CA PRO A 69 24.06 6.65 4.72
C PRO A 69 23.78 8.15 4.74
N ASP A 70 23.70 8.78 3.56
CA ASP A 70 23.39 10.20 3.41
C ASP A 70 21.89 10.51 3.56
N LEU A 71 21.05 9.48 3.70
CA LEU A 71 19.60 9.61 3.83
C LEU A 71 19.23 9.92 5.27
N GLU A 72 18.60 11.08 5.49
CA GLU A 72 18.10 11.45 6.81
C GLU A 72 16.78 10.73 7.12
N GLU A 73 16.69 10.07 8.29
CA GLU A 73 15.50 9.30 8.69
C GLU A 73 14.22 10.16 8.70
N ALA A 74 14.29 11.39 9.19
CA ALA A 74 13.14 12.31 9.21
C ALA A 74 12.67 12.67 7.79
N ALA A 75 13.61 12.92 6.86
CA ALA A 75 13.29 13.22 5.47
C ALA A 75 12.67 12.00 4.77
N LEU A 76 13.24 10.81 4.95
CA LEU A 76 12.69 9.56 4.41
C LEU A 76 11.26 9.33 4.89
N ARG A 77 10.98 9.51 6.18
CA ARG A 77 9.63 9.30 6.74
C ARG A 77 8.61 10.29 6.19
N ARG A 78 9.00 11.56 6.01
CA ARG A 78 8.16 12.56 5.36
C ARG A 78 7.86 12.16 3.91
N ASP A 79 8.89 11.82 3.16
CA ASP A 79 8.74 11.48 1.74
C ASP A 79 7.90 10.21 1.56
N TYR A 80 8.07 9.19 2.42
CA TYR A 80 7.20 8.02 2.46
C TYR A 80 5.74 8.39 2.73
N ALA A 81 5.47 9.25 3.72
CA ALA A 81 4.11 9.67 4.05
C ALA A 81 3.44 10.41 2.88
N GLU A 82 4.18 11.29 2.20
CA GLU A 82 3.71 11.98 1.00
C GLU A 82 3.43 11.01 -0.16
N CYS A 83 4.36 10.10 -0.45
CA CYS A 83 4.19 9.07 -1.48
C CYS A 83 3.00 8.17 -1.18
N ARG A 84 2.76 7.84 0.09
CA ARG A 84 1.61 7.03 0.50
C ARG A 84 0.29 7.77 0.31
N ALA A 85 0.24 9.04 0.72
CA ALA A 85 -0.93 9.88 0.50
C ALA A 85 -1.24 10.05 -0.99
N GLN A 86 -0.21 10.21 -1.82
CA GLN A 86 -0.31 10.28 -3.28
C GLN A 86 -0.83 8.96 -3.85
N ALA A 87 -0.20 7.83 -3.52
CA ALA A 87 -0.59 6.50 -3.98
C ALA A 87 -2.05 6.19 -3.66
N ARG A 88 -2.49 6.52 -2.44
CA ARG A 88 -3.87 6.33 -2.00
C ARG A 88 -4.86 7.17 -2.83
N LYS A 89 -4.55 8.44 -3.09
CA LYS A 89 -5.40 9.31 -3.94
C LYS A 89 -5.54 8.74 -5.35
N GLU A 90 -4.43 8.31 -5.95
CA GLU A 90 -4.44 7.74 -7.29
C GLU A 90 -5.22 6.42 -7.35
N LEU A 91 -5.05 5.55 -6.36
CA LEU A 91 -5.79 4.28 -6.30
C LEU A 91 -7.28 4.46 -6.04
N ILE A 92 -7.68 5.45 -5.22
CA ILE A 92 -9.10 5.80 -5.05
C ILE A 92 -9.70 6.28 -6.37
N ALA A 93 -8.95 7.08 -7.15
CA ALA A 93 -9.40 7.54 -8.45
C ALA A 93 -9.55 6.38 -9.47
N GLU A 94 -8.67 5.38 -9.40
CA GLU A 94 -8.68 4.23 -10.33
C GLU A 94 -9.66 3.11 -9.93
N LEU A 95 -9.78 2.80 -8.64
CA LEU A 95 -10.47 1.61 -8.13
C LEU A 95 -11.71 1.95 -7.29
N GLY A 96 -11.93 3.22 -6.97
CA GLY A 96 -12.94 3.68 -6.03
C GLY A 96 -12.46 3.62 -4.57
N ASP A 97 -13.26 4.20 -3.68
CA ASP A 97 -12.95 4.25 -2.25
C ASP A 97 -12.96 2.81 -1.65
N PRO A 98 -11.84 2.37 -1.03
CA PRO A 98 -11.79 1.07 -0.35
C PRO A 98 -12.56 1.07 0.98
N THR A 99 -12.95 2.22 1.52
CA THR A 99 -13.62 2.34 2.82
C THR A 99 -14.91 1.51 2.81
N PRO A 100 -15.06 0.52 3.71
CA PRO A 100 -16.28 -0.26 3.77
C PRO A 100 -17.47 0.65 4.09
N TYR A 101 -18.58 0.49 3.37
CA TYR A 101 -19.83 1.12 3.74
C TYR A 101 -20.20 0.64 5.15
N ARG A 102 -20.18 1.56 6.14
CA ARG A 102 -20.73 1.29 7.46
C ARG A 102 -22.22 1.02 7.27
N LEU A 103 -22.64 -0.20 7.52
CA LEU A 103 -24.06 -0.51 7.71
C LEU A 103 -24.44 0.14 9.05
N GLY A 104 -25.09 1.31 8.98
CA GLY A 104 -25.78 1.91 10.11
C GLY A 104 -27.03 1.12 10.47
#